data_AF-A0A7T4QT28-F1
#
_entry.id   AF-A0A7T4QT28-F1
#
_cell.length_a   1.000
_cell.length_b   1.000
_cell.length_c   1.000
_cell.angle_alpha   90.00
_cell.angle_beta   90.00
_cell.angle_gamma   90.00
#
_symmetry.space_group_name_H-M   'P 1'
#
loop_
_entity.id
_entity.type
_entity.pdbx_description
1 polymer ?
#
loop_
_entity_poly.entity_id
_entity_poly.type
_entity_poly.pdbx_seq_one_letter_code
_entity_poly.pdbx_strand_id
1 'polypeptide(L)'
;MGKMYNDVVELLPELIHCFNNHLMFDSLEEEDIISFLPIEDEEVAKEFVAHTNKVLSDHFEVEDGELCYPEDSYLDKIDNPIFFWKDYLGCFFNFELVEDLLDREDIRGTSFGTYRITHIAFINEVNKRIKKRRLNGINLEYRVIPTPLDSNKHWNRTYDKEF
;
A
#
# COMPACT_ATOMS: atom_id res chain seq x y z
N MET A 1 -22.17 7.43 -2.05
CA MET A 1 -21.71 6.40 -1.10
C MET A 1 -21.00 7.08 0.05
N GLY A 2 -21.05 6.51 1.25
CA GLY A 2 -20.44 7.11 2.43
C GLY A 2 -18.93 6.93 2.40
N LYS A 3 -18.19 7.93 2.89
CA LYS A 3 -16.74 7.84 3.08
C LYS A 3 -16.46 6.66 4.01
N MET A 4 -15.72 5.64 3.55
CA MET A 4 -15.27 4.56 4.41
C MET A 4 -13.86 4.88 4.93
N TYR A 5 -13.68 4.78 6.23
CA TYR A 5 -12.37 4.88 6.86
C TYR A 5 -11.77 3.47 6.94
N ASN A 6 -10.52 3.34 6.50
CA ASN A 6 -9.80 2.07 6.45
C ASN A 6 -8.47 2.21 7.18
N ASP A 7 -8.16 1.25 8.05
CA ASP A 7 -6.84 1.15 8.66
C ASP A 7 -5.94 0.25 7.80
N VAL A 8 -4.70 0.66 7.55
CA VAL A 8 -3.73 -0.15 6.81
C VAL A 8 -3.50 -1.52 7.46
N VAL A 9 -3.63 -1.63 8.78
CA VAL A 9 -3.53 -2.90 9.52
C VAL A 9 -4.64 -3.85 9.09
N GLU A 10 -5.86 -3.35 8.94
CA GLU A 10 -7.02 -4.15 8.54
C GLU A 10 -6.95 -4.56 7.06
N LEU A 11 -6.34 -3.70 6.22
CA LEU A 11 -6.13 -3.99 4.80
C LEU A 11 -4.97 -4.97 4.54
N LEU A 12 -4.06 -5.16 5.50
CA LEU A 12 -2.83 -5.93 5.32
C LEU A 12 -3.05 -7.34 4.76
N PRO A 13 -4.00 -8.16 5.26
CA PRO A 13 -4.20 -9.51 4.73
C PRO A 13 -4.52 -9.52 3.23
N GLU A 14 -5.32 -8.56 2.77
CA GLU A 14 -5.66 -8.42 1.36
C GLU A 14 -4.51 -7.85 0.54
N LEU A 15 -3.78 -6.87 1.09
CA LEU A 15 -2.57 -6.33 0.45
C LEU A 15 -1.54 -7.42 0.19
N ILE A 16 -1.32 -8.30 1.18
CA ILE A 16 -0.44 -9.46 1.06
C ILE A 16 -0.97 -10.43 0.00
N HIS A 17 -2.27 -10.71 -0.01
CA HIS A 17 -2.88 -11.57 -1.02
C HIS A 17 -2.65 -11.02 -2.43
N CYS A 18 -2.92 -9.73 -2.66
CA CYS A 18 -2.74 -9.10 -3.96
C CYS A 18 -1.27 -9.04 -4.35
N PHE A 19 -0.37 -8.72 -3.42
CA PHE A 19 1.07 -8.66 -3.69
C PHE A 19 1.60 -10.02 -4.14
N ASN A 20 1.33 -11.08 -3.36
CA ASN A 20 1.84 -12.43 -3.63
C ASN A 20 1.31 -13.04 -4.94
N ASN A 21 0.09 -12.68 -5.32
CA ASN A 21 -0.55 -13.20 -6.53
C ASN A 21 -0.47 -12.24 -7.72
N HIS A 22 0.25 -11.12 -7.56
CA HIS A 22 0.33 -10.04 -8.54
C HIS A 22 -1.06 -9.56 -9.00
N LEU A 23 -2.01 -9.46 -8.09
CA LEU A 23 -3.38 -9.04 -8.39
C LEU A 23 -3.52 -7.53 -8.30
N MET A 24 -4.52 -7.00 -9.00
CA MET A 24 -5.03 -5.66 -8.74
C MET A 24 -5.59 -5.58 -7.32
N PHE A 25 -5.37 -4.45 -6.64
CA PHE A 25 -6.05 -4.13 -5.40
C PHE A 25 -7.27 -3.25 -5.71
N ASP A 26 -8.48 -3.79 -5.56
CA ASP A 26 -9.74 -3.17 -6.00
C ASP A 26 -10.80 -3.02 -4.90
N SER A 27 -10.44 -3.27 -3.64
CA SER A 27 -11.34 -3.20 -2.50
C SER A 27 -11.61 -1.80 -1.94
N LEU A 28 -11.07 -0.76 -2.58
CA LEU A 28 -11.26 0.63 -2.18
C LEU A 28 -11.81 1.48 -3.32
N GLU A 29 -12.55 2.53 -2.96
CA GLU A 29 -13.21 3.43 -3.89
C GLU A 29 -12.66 4.87 -3.80
N GLU A 30 -13.01 5.71 -4.77
CA GLU A 30 -12.71 7.15 -4.69
C GLU A 30 -13.44 7.75 -3.48
N GLU A 31 -12.82 8.74 -2.83
CA GLU A 31 -13.24 9.36 -1.56
C GLU A 31 -13.06 8.51 -0.29
N ASP A 32 -12.69 7.23 -0.41
CA ASP A 32 -12.29 6.44 0.76
C ASP A 32 -11.05 7.03 1.41
N ILE A 33 -10.98 6.86 2.73
CA ILE A 33 -9.92 7.39 3.58
C ILE A 33 -9.12 6.21 4.13
N ILE A 34 -7.80 6.29 4.02
CA ILE A 34 -6.86 5.29 4.54
C ILE A 34 -5.95 5.94 5.58
N SER A 35 -5.84 5.30 6.74
CA SER A 35 -4.89 5.67 7.78
C SER A 35 -3.56 4.95 7.60
N PHE A 36 -2.49 5.72 7.44
CA PHE A 36 -1.11 5.27 7.53
C PHE A 36 -0.47 5.98 8.73
N LEU A 37 -1.00 5.75 9.93
CA LEU A 37 -0.48 6.27 11.19
C LEU A 37 0.37 5.20 11.90
N PRO A 38 1.26 5.58 12.83
CA PRO A 38 1.99 4.60 13.65
C PRO A 38 1.01 3.69 14.42
N ILE A 39 1.31 2.39 14.46
CA ILE A 39 0.51 1.42 15.20
C ILE A 39 0.88 1.53 16.69
N GLU A 40 -0.12 1.87 17.52
CA GLU A 40 0.10 2.13 18.96
C GLU A 40 0.18 0.85 19.79
N ASP A 41 -0.47 -0.23 19.35
CA ASP A 41 -0.40 -1.54 20.00
C ASP A 41 0.90 -2.25 19.56
N GLU A 42 1.79 -2.51 20.52
CA GLU A 42 3.11 -3.09 20.29
C GLU A 42 3.04 -4.49 19.65
N GLU A 43 2.08 -5.33 20.07
CA GLU A 43 1.97 -6.68 19.56
C GLU A 43 1.48 -6.67 18.11
N VAL A 44 0.48 -5.84 17.80
CA VAL A 44 -0.01 -5.64 16.43
C VAL A 44 1.08 -5.05 15.54
N ALA A 45 1.85 -4.10 16.05
CA ALA A 45 2.94 -3.45 15.32
C ALA A 45 4.05 -4.46 14.96
N LYS A 46 4.46 -5.32 15.91
CA LYS A 46 5.43 -6.39 15.67
C LYS A 46 4.91 -7.43 14.68
N GLU A 47 3.64 -7.82 14.81
CA GLU A 47 3.01 -8.74 13.86
C GLU A 47 2.98 -8.15 12.44
N PHE A 48 2.69 -6.85 12.32
CA PHE A 48 2.72 -6.13 11.04
C PHE A 48 4.12 -6.16 10.41
N VAL A 49 5.18 -5.91 11.19
CA VAL A 49 6.57 -6.01 10.74
C VAL A 49 6.89 -7.44 10.30
N ALA A 50 6.53 -8.45 11.10
CA ALA A 50 6.80 -9.85 10.79
C ALA A 50 6.10 -10.31 9.51
N HIS A 51 4.83 -9.95 9.32
CA HIS A 51 4.09 -10.24 8.10
C HIS A 51 4.69 -9.55 6.87
N THR A 52 5.10 -8.29 7.02
CA THR A 52 5.78 -7.55 5.94
C THR A 52 7.09 -8.24 5.58
N ASN A 53 7.97 -8.52 6.56
CA ASN A 53 9.23 -9.22 6.34
C ASN A 53 9.07 -10.56 5.65
N LYS A 54 8.06 -11.36 6.04
CA LYS A 54 7.79 -12.65 5.40
C LYS A 54 7.46 -12.49 3.92
N VAL A 55 6.60 -11.53 3.58
CA VAL A 55 6.28 -11.25 2.17
C VAL A 55 7.52 -10.78 1.43
N LEU A 56 8.31 -9.90 2.02
CA LEU A 56 9.51 -9.40 1.35
C LEU A 56 10.56 -10.50 1.15
N SER A 57 10.79 -11.37 2.14
CA SER A 57 11.75 -12.48 2.02
C SER A 57 11.36 -13.52 0.96
N ASP A 58 10.07 -13.66 0.67
CA ASP A 58 9.59 -14.59 -0.36
C ASP A 58 9.79 -14.04 -1.79
N HIS A 59 9.99 -12.73 -1.94
CA HIS A 59 10.07 -12.04 -3.24
C HIS A 59 11.40 -11.35 -3.51
N PHE A 60 12.22 -11.16 -2.48
CA PHE A 60 13.50 -10.46 -2.55
C PHE A 60 14.63 -11.34 -2.02
N GLU A 61 15.80 -11.22 -2.62
CA GLU A 61 17.01 -11.86 -2.10
C GLU A 61 17.38 -11.18 -0.77
N VAL A 62 17.17 -11.88 0.33
CA VAL A 62 17.60 -11.50 1.67
C VAL A 62 18.71 -12.45 2.09
N GLU A 63 19.82 -11.94 2.64
CA GLU A 63 20.90 -12.81 3.12
C GLU A 63 20.43 -13.72 4.26
N ASP A 64 21.04 -14.90 4.39
CA ASP A 64 20.66 -15.88 5.41
C ASP A 64 20.73 -15.28 6.83
N GLY A 65 19.57 -15.14 7.48
CA GLY A 65 19.44 -14.59 8.83
C GLY A 65 19.26 -13.07 8.91
N GLU A 66 19.18 -12.38 7.77
CA GLU A 66 18.82 -10.96 7.71
C GLU A 66 17.30 -10.75 7.58
N LEU A 67 16.82 -9.58 7.98
CA LEU A 67 15.43 -9.14 7.80
C LEU A 67 15.42 -7.90 6.91
N CYS A 68 14.38 -7.75 6.09
CA CYS A 68 14.18 -6.53 5.30
C CYS A 68 13.93 -5.30 6.19
N TYR A 69 13.25 -5.51 7.31
CA TYR A 69 13.02 -4.55 8.38
C TYR A 69 13.44 -5.17 9.73
N PRO A 70 14.27 -4.50 10.53
CA PRO A 70 14.44 -4.83 11.94
C PRO A 70 13.11 -5.00 12.69
N GLU A 71 13.09 -5.83 13.74
CA GLU A 71 11.88 -6.09 14.53
C GLU A 71 11.30 -4.82 15.18
N ASP A 72 12.15 -3.82 15.46
CA ASP A 72 11.79 -2.54 16.04
C ASP A 72 11.48 -1.43 15.00
N SER A 73 11.49 -1.74 13.70
CA SER A 73 11.19 -0.78 12.63
C SER A 73 9.80 -0.14 12.72
N TYR A 74 8.87 -0.73 13.48
CA TYR A 74 7.58 -0.10 13.76
C TYR A 74 7.70 1.21 14.56
N LEU A 75 8.81 1.43 15.26
CA LEU A 75 9.14 2.67 15.96
C LEU A 75 9.82 3.71 15.06
N ASP A 76 10.29 3.30 13.89
CA ASP A 76 11.00 4.19 12.96
C ASP A 76 10.04 5.15 12.27
N LYS A 77 10.46 6.41 12.11
CA LYS A 77 9.66 7.48 11.51
C LYS A 77 9.88 7.67 10.01
N ILE A 78 10.90 7.03 9.47
CA ILE A 78 11.39 7.16 8.11
C ILE A 78 11.32 5.80 7.40
N ASP A 79 11.79 4.74 8.05
CA ASP A 79 11.90 3.39 7.49
C ASP A 79 10.92 2.41 8.15
N ASN A 80 9.67 2.85 8.22
CA ASN A 80 8.57 2.05 8.77
C ASN A 80 7.95 1.16 7.69
N PRO A 81 7.64 -0.13 7.96
CA PRO A 81 7.01 -1.02 6.98
C PRO A 81 5.64 -0.52 6.49
N ILE A 82 4.95 0.35 7.22
CA ILE A 82 3.71 0.99 6.73
C ILE A 82 3.94 1.75 5.43
N PHE A 83 5.12 2.37 5.26
CA PHE A 83 5.42 3.14 4.07
C PHE A 83 5.63 2.28 2.83
N PHE A 84 6.12 1.04 3.01
CA PHE A 84 6.14 0.07 1.92
C PHE A 84 4.73 -0.16 1.37
N TRP A 85 3.75 -0.41 2.25
CA TRP A 85 2.37 -0.67 1.85
C TRP A 85 1.66 0.57 1.31
N LYS A 86 1.96 1.75 1.87
CA LYS A 86 1.50 3.04 1.31
C LYS A 86 1.99 3.25 -0.11
N ASP A 87 3.27 2.98 -0.36
CA ASP A 87 3.86 3.12 -1.70
C ASP A 87 3.34 2.06 -2.68
N TYR A 88 3.12 0.83 -2.20
CA TYR A 88 2.47 -0.22 -2.97
C TYR A 88 1.05 0.19 -3.38
N LEU A 89 0.23 0.67 -2.45
CA LEU A 89 -1.09 1.21 -2.74
C LEU A 89 -1.05 2.43 -3.67
N GLY A 90 0.00 3.25 -3.60
CA GLY A 90 0.26 4.36 -4.53
C GLY A 90 0.50 3.92 -5.97
N CYS A 91 0.68 2.62 -6.24
CA CYS A 91 0.67 2.09 -7.61
C CYS A 91 -0.75 2.03 -8.20
N PHE A 92 -1.77 1.90 -7.36
CA PHE A 92 -3.18 1.76 -7.77
C PHE A 92 -3.95 3.07 -7.60
N PHE A 93 -3.58 3.89 -6.61
CA PHE A 93 -4.34 5.08 -6.21
C PHE A 93 -3.50 6.36 -6.25
N ASN A 94 -4.17 7.50 -6.40
CA ASN A 94 -3.65 8.80 -6.03
C ASN A 94 -4.20 9.17 -4.66
N PHE A 95 -3.33 9.77 -3.84
CA PHE A 95 -3.66 10.17 -2.48
C PHE A 95 -3.60 11.68 -2.33
N GLU A 96 -4.52 12.21 -1.53
CA GLU A 96 -4.46 13.56 -0.99
C GLU A 96 -4.43 13.48 0.53
N LEU A 97 -3.50 14.21 1.15
CA LEU A 97 -3.36 14.24 2.61
C LEU A 97 -4.57 14.97 3.21
N VAL A 98 -5.23 14.35 4.18
CA VAL A 98 -6.32 14.98 4.93
C VAL A 98 -5.71 15.81 6.06
N GLU A 99 -5.48 17.10 5.80
CA GLU A 99 -4.81 18.01 6.74
C GLU A 99 -5.57 18.17 8.07
N ASP A 100 -6.90 18.06 8.06
CA ASP A 100 -7.76 18.17 9.25
C ASP A 100 -7.51 17.08 10.31
N LEU A 101 -6.68 16.07 10.01
CA LEU A 101 -6.32 14.97 10.90
C LEU A 101 -4.85 15.01 11.35
N LEU A 102 -4.13 16.11 11.07
CA LEU A 102 -2.70 16.31 11.39
C LEU A 102 -2.49 17.17 12.64
N ASP A 103 -3.08 16.81 13.78
CA ASP A 103 -2.85 17.51 15.05
C ASP A 103 -1.72 16.90 15.90
N ARG A 104 -0.99 15.92 15.35
CA ARG A 104 0.04 15.14 16.07
C ARG A 104 1.45 15.68 15.81
N GLU A 105 2.05 16.34 16.80
CA GLU A 105 3.43 16.86 16.72
C GLU A 105 4.48 15.75 16.52
N ASP A 106 4.21 14.53 17.02
CA ASP A 106 5.14 13.41 17.00
C ASP A 106 5.37 12.81 15.60
N ILE A 107 4.44 13.03 14.67
CA ILE A 107 4.53 12.58 13.27
C ILE A 107 4.74 13.73 12.28
N ARG A 108 4.88 14.97 12.76
CA ARG A 108 5.08 16.14 11.91
C ARG A 108 6.36 16.01 11.09
N GLY A 109 6.25 16.22 9.77
CA GLY A 109 7.38 16.12 8.85
C GLY A 109 7.75 14.68 8.46
N THR A 110 6.97 13.68 8.88
CA THR A 110 7.09 12.29 8.43
C THR A 110 6.13 11.99 7.28
N SER A 111 6.24 10.79 6.72
CA SER A 111 5.31 10.28 5.70
C SER A 111 4.02 9.69 6.30
N PHE A 112 3.86 9.67 7.62
CA PHE A 112 2.62 9.22 8.26
C PHE A 112 1.49 10.21 8.02
N GLY A 113 0.26 9.71 7.99
CA GLY A 113 -0.91 10.54 7.85
C GLY A 113 -2.14 9.77 7.41
N THR A 114 -3.25 10.48 7.37
CA THR A 114 -4.50 9.97 6.83
C THR A 114 -4.73 10.55 5.43
N TYR A 115 -5.01 9.69 4.47
CA TYR A 115 -5.04 10.05 3.06
C TYR A 115 -6.38 9.69 2.43
N ARG A 116 -6.91 10.58 1.60
CA ARG A 116 -8.10 10.33 0.77
C ARG A 116 -7.67 9.82 -0.59
N ILE A 117 -8.35 8.80 -1.10
CA ILE A 117 -8.21 8.38 -2.49
C ILE A 117 -8.91 9.40 -3.39
N THR A 118 -8.14 10.08 -4.23
CA THR A 118 -8.67 11.07 -5.18
C THR A 118 -8.78 10.53 -6.60
N HIS A 119 -8.08 9.44 -6.89
CA HIS A 119 -8.13 8.80 -8.20
C HIS A 119 -7.71 7.35 -8.15
N ILE A 120 -8.36 6.54 -8.97
CA ILE A 120 -8.12 5.12 -9.19
C ILE A 120 -7.43 4.95 -10.57
N ALA A 121 -6.14 4.60 -10.60
CA ALA A 121 -5.25 4.65 -11.77
C ALA A 121 -5.34 3.44 -12.70
N PHE A 122 -5.66 3.60 -13.99
CA PHE A 122 -5.95 2.47 -14.91
C PHE A 122 -4.86 1.38 -14.96
N ILE A 123 -5.21 0.13 -15.28
CA ILE A 123 -4.27 -1.02 -15.31
C ILE A 123 -2.97 -0.79 -16.10
N ASN A 124 -3.05 -0.09 -17.24
CA ASN A 124 -1.87 0.26 -18.04
C ASN A 124 -0.95 1.26 -17.32
N GLU A 125 -1.54 2.13 -16.51
CA GLU A 125 -0.83 3.07 -15.65
C GLU A 125 -0.27 2.35 -14.42
N VAL A 126 -1.04 1.47 -13.76
CA VAL A 126 -0.54 0.64 -12.64
C VAL A 126 0.71 -0.13 -13.06
N ASN A 127 0.67 -0.81 -14.21
CA ASN A 127 1.82 -1.55 -14.73
C ASN A 127 3.03 -0.64 -15.02
N LYS A 128 2.82 0.64 -15.36
CA LYS A 128 3.92 1.62 -15.51
C LYS A 128 4.42 2.08 -14.15
N ARG A 129 3.54 2.28 -13.16
CA ARG A 129 3.87 2.69 -11.79
C ARG A 129 4.67 1.61 -11.08
N ILE A 130 4.22 0.36 -11.12
CA ILE A 130 4.91 -0.82 -10.55
C ILE A 130 6.34 -0.93 -11.09
N LYS A 131 6.53 -0.89 -12.41
CA LYS A 131 7.85 -0.97 -13.05
C LYS A 131 8.81 0.17 -12.72
N LYS A 132 8.28 1.35 -12.38
CA LYS A 132 9.08 2.55 -12.07
C LYS A 132 9.38 2.67 -10.58
N ARG A 133 8.54 2.07 -9.73
CA ARG A 133 8.65 2.17 -8.29
C ARG A 133 9.78 1.27 -7.80
N ARG A 134 10.61 1.86 -6.94
CA ARG A 134 11.51 1.12 -6.08
C ARG A 134 10.88 1.05 -4.71
N LEU A 135 10.53 -0.15 -4.27
CA LEU A 135 10.11 -0.38 -2.90
C LEU A 135 11.32 -0.94 -2.15
N ASN A 136 11.74 -0.24 -1.10
CA ASN A 136 12.95 -0.58 -0.33
C ASN A 136 14.20 -0.82 -1.21
N GLY A 137 14.40 0.02 -2.23
CA GLY A 137 15.54 -0.09 -3.15
C GLY A 137 15.39 -1.10 -4.29
N ILE A 138 14.33 -1.92 -4.32
CA ILE A 138 14.15 -3.01 -5.30
C ILE A 138 13.04 -2.66 -6.30
N ASN A 139 13.26 -3.01 -7.57
CA ASN A 139 12.27 -2.83 -8.64
C ASN A 139 11.20 -3.93 -8.57
N LEU A 140 9.92 -3.56 -8.55
CA LEU A 140 8.85 -4.52 -8.78
C LEU A 140 8.75 -4.81 -10.28
N GLU A 141 9.27 -5.94 -10.74
CA GLU A 141 9.35 -6.29 -12.17
C GLU A 141 8.24 -7.26 -12.62
N TYR A 142 7.00 -7.06 -12.16
CA TYR A 142 5.84 -7.86 -12.56
C TYR A 142 4.72 -7.05 -13.21
N ARG A 143 3.73 -7.75 -13.80
CA ARG A 143 2.48 -7.17 -14.29
C ARG A 143 1.33 -7.62 -13.43
N VAL A 144 0.42 -6.71 -13.11
CA VAL A 144 -0.79 -7.03 -12.33
C VAL A 144 -1.84 -7.73 -13.17
N ILE A 145 -2.52 -8.68 -12.55
CA ILE A 145 -3.60 -9.50 -13.11
C ILE A 145 -4.95 -8.94 -12.61
N PRO A 146 -5.95 -8.78 -13.48
CA PRO A 146 -7.29 -8.35 -13.05
C PRO A 146 -7.93 -9.37 -12.10
N THR A 147 -8.61 -8.87 -11.08
CA THR A 147 -9.48 -9.66 -10.21
C THR A 147 -10.86 -9.83 -10.87
N PRO A 148 -11.53 -10.99 -10.74
CA PRO A 148 -12.88 -11.20 -11.23
C PRO A 148 -13.94 -10.38 -10.46
N LEU A 149 -13.54 -9.67 -9.41
CA LEU A 149 -14.38 -8.88 -8.50
C LEU A 149 -14.36 -7.37 -8.80
N ASP A 150 -13.82 -6.93 -9.96
CA ASP A 150 -13.91 -5.53 -10.46
C ASP A 150 -15.38 -5.14 -10.71
N SER A 151 -16.10 -4.91 -9.62
CA SER A 151 -17.52 -4.61 -9.53
C SER A 151 -17.86 -3.31 -10.25
N ASN A 152 -16.88 -2.41 -10.33
CA ASN A 152 -17.03 -1.08 -10.89
C ASN A 152 -16.53 -0.97 -12.35
N LYS A 153 -15.96 -2.04 -12.94
CA LYS A 153 -15.39 -2.05 -14.31
C LYS A 153 -14.43 -0.89 -14.57
N HIS A 154 -13.84 -0.29 -13.53
CA HIS A 154 -12.98 0.89 -13.68
C HIS A 154 -11.73 0.54 -14.48
N TRP A 155 -11.31 -0.72 -14.40
CA TRP A 155 -10.06 -1.23 -14.96
C TRP A 155 -10.23 -1.83 -16.36
N ASN A 156 -11.38 -2.45 -16.62
CA ASN A 156 -11.73 -3.01 -17.92
C ASN A 156 -12.05 -1.95 -19.01
N ARG A 157 -12.14 -0.66 -18.65
CA ARG A 157 -12.34 0.45 -19.61
C ARG A 157 -11.12 0.75 -20.50
N THR A 158 -10.12 -0.14 -20.55
CA THR A 158 -8.96 -0.04 -21.45
C THR A 158 -9.14 -0.71 -22.82
N TYR A 159 -10.34 -1.21 -23.15
CA TYR A 159 -10.64 -1.64 -24.54
C TYR A 159 -11.62 -0.72 -25.31
N ASP A 160 -12.41 0.12 -24.63
CA ASP A 160 -13.41 1.00 -25.29
C ASP A 160 -13.03 2.49 -25.26
N LYS A 161 -11.75 2.80 -25.51
CA LYS A 161 -11.36 4.12 -26.01
C LYS A 161 -10.62 3.97 -27.34
N GLU A 162 -11.32 3.42 -28.31
CA GLU A 162 -11.25 3.98 -29.66
C GLU A 162 -11.94 5.35 -29.62
N PHE A 163 -11.21 6.42 -29.29
CA PHE A 163 -11.52 7.80 -29.70
C PHE A 163 -10.24 8.65 -29.65
#